data_AF-A0A955WTP9-F1
#
_entry.id   AF-A0A955WTP9-F1
#
_cell.length_a   1.000
_cell.length_b   1.000
_cell.length_c   1.000
_cell.angle_alpha   90.00
_cell.angle_beta   90.00
_cell.angle_gamma   90.00
#
_symmetry.space_group_name_H-M   'P 1'
#
loop_
_entity.id
_entity.type
_entity.pdbx_description
1 polymer ?
#
loop_
_entity_poly.entity_id
_entity_poly.type
_entity_poly.pdbx_seq_one_letter_code
_entity_poly.pdbx_strand_id
1 'polypeptide(L)'
;VAQEEMGRLEGLWWAPDGSAIAYQRTDTAAMERFHLATLTDPAVPPQASPYPRPGKANAEVRLFVRALEAPAPVEITWDRAAHPYLARVVWPEDGPLSLVTQNRRQTELTLRAADVATGAVTDLITETDPAWVELDAQMPRWLPKGCQFLWTTERNGAWQLELRNADGSLDHALTSPDAGYAGLAHLDTERGFALFQGGPDPTQQHLYRVHLSGKPPEALTTAPGLHGLAVAKKAALALHTHTPERGPTAWTVRPVTDDGALGEPLGTLPSVAEAPGFEANAQWRQVELAGRQHHALIIRPRNFDPAWRYPVIMHVYGGPTHAMVRRAAEGLERDQYIADHGFIVVRADGRATPGRGRD
;
A
#
# COMPACT_ATOMS: atom_id res chain seq x y z
N VAL A 1 16.79 -1.43 -4.06
CA VAL A 1 16.22 -1.87 -2.76
C VAL A 1 15.24 -0.85 -2.22
N ALA A 2 15.66 0.33 -1.71
CA ALA A 2 14.68 1.28 -1.13
C ALA A 2 13.57 1.70 -2.10
N GLN A 3 13.92 2.02 -3.36
CA GLN A 3 12.94 2.38 -4.38
C GLN A 3 12.03 1.20 -4.75
N GLU A 4 12.63 0.09 -5.17
CA GLU A 4 11.91 -1.08 -5.69
C GLU A 4 11.14 -1.87 -4.60
N GLU A 5 11.83 -2.26 -3.53
CA GLU A 5 11.33 -3.24 -2.55
C GLU A 5 10.66 -2.59 -1.34
N MET A 6 10.98 -1.33 -1.07
CA MET A 6 10.36 -0.58 0.03
C MET A 6 9.40 0.48 -0.50
N GLY A 7 9.33 0.77 -1.80
CA GLY A 7 8.47 1.82 -2.34
C GLY A 7 8.87 3.24 -1.90
N ARG A 8 10.14 3.46 -1.53
CA ARG A 8 10.65 4.78 -1.14
C ARG A 8 11.50 5.38 -2.26
N LEU A 9 10.90 6.32 -3.00
CA LEU A 9 11.53 6.99 -4.14
C LEU A 9 12.40 8.18 -3.75
N GLU A 10 12.13 8.79 -2.60
CA GLU A 10 12.79 9.99 -2.10
C GLU A 10 13.99 9.67 -1.20
N GLY A 11 14.96 10.60 -1.18
CA GLY A 11 16.13 10.58 -0.30
C GLY A 11 16.41 11.94 0.37
N LEU A 12 15.45 12.86 0.32
CA LEU A 12 15.53 14.22 0.84
C LEU A 12 14.15 14.66 1.33
N TRP A 13 14.08 15.28 2.50
CA TRP A 13 12.86 15.72 3.16
C TRP A 13 13.07 17.11 3.77
N TRP A 14 12.27 18.07 3.35
CA TRP A 14 12.30 19.42 3.92
C TRP A 14 11.69 19.43 5.31
N ALA A 15 12.26 20.26 6.20
CA ALA A 15 11.54 20.71 7.36
C ALA A 15 10.25 21.43 6.89
N PRO A 16 9.13 21.24 7.59
CA PRO A 16 7.85 21.84 7.20
C PRO A 16 7.88 23.37 7.08
N ASP A 17 8.69 24.02 7.92
CA ASP A 17 8.91 25.47 7.92
C ASP A 17 9.99 25.93 6.91
N GLY A 18 10.61 24.99 6.18
CA GLY A 18 11.67 25.24 5.21
C GLY A 18 13.04 25.59 5.82
N SER A 19 13.21 25.51 7.14
CA SER A 19 14.43 25.95 7.83
C SER A 19 15.60 24.96 7.70
N ALA A 20 15.31 23.71 7.36
CA ALA A 20 16.29 22.62 7.29
C ALA A 20 15.91 21.56 6.25
N ILE A 21 16.89 20.73 5.90
CA ILE A 21 16.72 19.56 5.01
C ILE A 21 17.28 18.33 5.69
N ALA A 22 16.48 17.27 5.79
CA ALA A 22 16.96 15.92 6.06
C ALA A 22 17.31 15.24 4.74
N TYR A 23 18.47 14.58 4.65
CA TYR A 23 18.88 13.89 3.43
C TYR A 23 19.66 12.62 3.74
N GLN A 24 19.47 11.63 2.86
CA GLN A 24 20.16 10.37 2.93
C GLN A 24 21.51 10.44 2.21
N ARG A 25 22.57 10.00 2.89
CA ARG A 25 23.82 9.60 2.23
C ARG A 25 23.80 8.09 2.00
N THR A 26 24.14 7.67 0.79
CA THR A 26 24.20 6.26 0.39
C THR A 26 25.60 5.94 -0.11
N ASP A 27 26.29 5.00 0.54
CA ASP A 27 27.56 4.48 0.08
C ASP A 27 27.37 3.07 -0.49
N THR A 28 27.70 2.91 -1.76
CA THR A 28 27.54 1.65 -2.50
C THR A 28 28.89 0.95 -2.77
N ALA A 29 29.99 1.42 -2.19
CA ALA A 29 31.33 0.93 -2.50
C ALA A 29 31.53 -0.57 -2.21
N ALA A 30 30.87 -1.09 -1.15
CA ALA A 30 30.93 -2.50 -0.79
C ALA A 30 29.98 -3.40 -1.59
N MET A 31 29.09 -2.81 -2.41
CA MET A 31 28.13 -3.57 -3.20
C MET A 31 28.80 -4.17 -4.43
N GLU A 32 28.34 -5.35 -4.83
CA GLU A 32 28.72 -5.89 -6.12
C GLU A 32 28.10 -5.07 -7.27
N ARG A 33 28.76 -5.10 -8.43
CA ARG A 33 28.32 -4.39 -9.63
C ARG A 33 27.78 -5.38 -10.63
N PHE A 34 26.57 -5.14 -11.11
CA PHE A 34 25.95 -5.88 -12.20
C PHE A 34 26.04 -5.05 -13.49
N HIS A 35 26.21 -5.72 -14.63
CA HIS A 35 26.37 -5.04 -15.91
C HIS A 35 25.07 -5.20 -16.73
N LEU A 36 24.46 -4.06 -17.06
CA LEU A 36 23.24 -4.01 -17.86
C LEU A 36 23.60 -3.65 -19.29
N ALA A 37 23.28 -4.53 -20.23
CA ALA A 37 23.51 -4.29 -21.66
C ALA A 37 22.48 -3.31 -22.22
N THR A 38 22.91 -2.47 -23.15
CA THR A 38 22.01 -1.64 -23.95
C THR A 38 21.25 -2.52 -24.94
N LEU A 39 19.92 -2.45 -24.95
CA LEU A 39 19.09 -3.26 -25.85
C LEU A 39 18.99 -2.69 -27.28
N THR A 40 19.30 -1.41 -27.46
CA THR A 40 19.11 -0.68 -28.72
C THR A 40 20.37 -0.51 -29.55
N ASP A 41 21.54 -0.69 -28.96
CA ASP A 41 22.83 -0.55 -29.65
C ASP A 41 23.87 -1.51 -29.04
N PRO A 42 24.25 -2.60 -29.75
CA PRO A 42 25.21 -3.58 -29.27
C PRO A 42 26.65 -3.06 -29.23
N ALA A 43 26.94 -1.90 -29.83
CA ALA A 43 28.27 -1.28 -29.76
C ALA A 43 28.52 -0.54 -28.44
N VAL A 44 27.46 -0.20 -27.70
CA VAL A 44 27.58 0.45 -26.39
C VAL A 44 27.96 -0.59 -25.33
N PRO A 45 29.11 -0.44 -24.65
CA PRO A 45 29.50 -1.39 -23.62
C PRO A 45 28.49 -1.41 -22.45
N PRO A 46 28.26 -2.57 -21.81
CA PRO A 46 27.33 -2.68 -20.69
C PRO A 46 27.65 -1.70 -19.55
N GLN A 47 26.62 -1.11 -18.96
CA GLN A 47 26.76 -0.17 -17.84
C GLN A 47 26.80 -0.90 -16.50
N ALA A 48 27.79 -0.58 -15.67
CA ALA A 48 27.95 -1.17 -14.35
C ALA A 48 27.11 -0.44 -13.29
N SER A 49 26.12 -1.12 -12.71
CA SER A 49 25.24 -0.59 -11.65
C SER A 49 25.39 -1.36 -10.34
N PRO A 50 25.40 -0.70 -9.16
CA PRO A 50 25.37 -1.41 -7.87
C PRO A 50 24.10 -2.24 -7.71
N TYR A 51 24.23 -3.53 -7.40
CA TYR A 51 23.09 -4.43 -7.26
C TYR A 51 23.32 -5.39 -6.09
N PRO A 52 22.58 -5.29 -4.97
CA PRO A 52 22.80 -6.13 -3.81
C PRO A 52 22.01 -7.44 -3.94
N ARG A 53 22.58 -8.48 -4.56
CA ARG A 53 21.90 -9.78 -4.59
C ARG A 53 21.67 -10.30 -3.17
N PRO A 54 20.64 -11.15 -2.95
CA PRO A 54 20.39 -11.78 -1.66
C PRO A 54 21.66 -12.37 -1.04
N GLY A 55 21.91 -12.03 0.23
CA GLY A 55 23.10 -12.46 0.98
C GLY A 55 24.36 -11.61 0.77
N LYS A 56 24.41 -10.71 -0.21
CA LYS A 56 25.52 -9.77 -0.42
C LYS A 56 25.34 -8.47 0.33
N ALA A 57 26.38 -7.63 0.34
CA ALA A 57 26.37 -6.36 1.05
C ALA A 57 25.30 -5.42 0.48
N ASN A 58 24.57 -4.76 1.38
CA ASN A 58 23.72 -3.62 1.03
C ASN A 58 24.55 -2.34 1.04
N ALA A 59 23.97 -1.26 0.50
CA ALA A 59 24.53 0.07 0.68
C ALA A 59 24.59 0.45 2.16
N GLU A 60 25.63 1.17 2.58
CA GLU A 60 25.62 1.86 3.87
C GLU A 60 24.75 3.11 3.73
N VAL A 61 23.73 3.20 4.58
CA VAL A 61 22.75 4.29 4.58
C VAL A 61 22.90 5.11 5.85
N ARG A 62 23.02 6.44 5.70
CA ARG A 62 23.04 7.40 6.80
C ARG A 62 22.03 8.52 6.53
N LEU A 63 21.50 9.10 7.58
CA LEU A 63 20.59 10.25 7.51
C LEU A 63 21.24 11.45 8.19
N PHE A 64 21.19 12.59 7.51
CA PHE A 64 21.72 13.85 8.01
C PHE A 64 20.63 14.90 7.98
N VAL A 65 20.67 15.85 8.93
CA VAL A 65 19.85 17.06 8.92
C VAL A 65 20.77 18.26 8.76
N ARG A 66 20.48 19.13 7.81
CA ARG A 66 21.19 20.38 7.58
C ARG A 66 20.22 21.55 7.72
N ALA A 67 20.31 22.27 8.84
CA ALA A 67 19.72 23.61 8.92
C ALA A 67 20.41 24.53 7.90
N LEU A 68 19.64 25.37 7.21
CA LEU A 68 20.15 26.21 6.13
C LEU A 68 21.20 27.21 6.62
N GLU A 69 20.97 27.75 7.82
CA GLU A 69 21.87 28.73 8.47
C GLU A 69 23.03 28.08 9.24
N ALA A 70 23.03 26.76 9.42
CA ALA A 70 24.10 26.07 10.13
C ALA A 70 25.27 25.72 9.20
N PRO A 71 26.52 25.75 9.69
CA PRO A 71 27.70 25.46 8.87
C PRO A 71 27.95 23.96 8.64
N ALA A 72 27.38 23.07 9.47
CA ALA A 72 27.56 21.62 9.39
C ALA A 72 26.23 20.87 9.55
N PRO A 73 26.05 19.70 8.91
CA PRO A 73 24.91 18.84 9.17
C PRO A 73 25.06 18.05 10.48
N VAL A 74 23.94 17.66 11.07
CA VAL A 74 23.84 16.73 12.21
C VAL A 74 23.52 15.33 11.67
N GLU A 75 24.25 14.29 12.09
CA GLU A 75 23.93 12.90 11.72
C GLU A 75 22.85 12.35 12.66
N ILE A 76 21.73 11.89 12.09
CA ILE A 76 20.74 11.12 12.86
C ILE A 76 21.29 9.72 13.05
N THR A 77 21.48 9.31 14.30
CA THR A 77 22.22 8.12 14.67
C THR A 77 21.29 7.07 15.29
N TRP A 78 21.31 5.86 14.73
CA TRP A 78 20.62 4.67 15.25
C TRP A 78 21.53 3.44 15.08
N ASP A 79 21.13 2.30 15.65
CA ASP A 79 21.85 1.04 15.43
C ASP A 79 21.66 0.53 13.99
N ARG A 80 22.50 1.01 13.09
CA ARG A 80 22.53 0.61 11.67
C ARG A 80 23.02 -0.82 11.45
N ALA A 81 23.71 -1.40 12.42
CA ALA A 81 24.17 -2.78 12.31
C ALA A 81 23.00 -3.75 12.54
N ALA A 82 22.15 -3.45 13.53
CA ALA A 82 20.90 -4.15 13.76
C ALA A 82 19.84 -3.84 12.68
N HIS A 83 19.65 -2.56 12.34
CA HIS A 83 18.63 -2.08 11.39
C HIS A 83 19.25 -1.35 10.18
N PRO A 84 19.83 -2.07 9.21
CA PRO A 84 20.52 -1.47 8.08
C PRO A 84 19.57 -0.81 7.06
N TYR A 85 18.27 -1.11 7.10
CA TYR A 85 17.31 -0.57 6.15
C TYR A 85 16.61 0.65 6.70
N LEU A 86 16.85 1.82 6.11
CA LEU A 86 16.03 3.02 6.31
C LEU A 86 14.81 2.96 5.37
N ALA A 87 13.70 2.45 5.88
CA ALA A 87 12.50 2.18 5.11
C ALA A 87 11.67 3.45 4.85
N ARG A 88 11.48 4.29 5.86
CA ARG A 88 10.74 5.57 5.75
C ARG A 88 11.42 6.69 6.53
N VAL A 89 11.21 7.90 6.05
CA VAL A 89 11.50 9.14 6.77
C VAL A 89 10.30 10.07 6.55
N VAL A 90 9.77 10.64 7.62
CA VAL A 90 8.64 11.56 7.59
C VAL A 90 8.97 12.76 8.46
N TRP A 91 8.78 13.97 7.96
CA TRP A 91 8.93 15.21 8.73
C TRP A 91 7.59 15.97 8.70
N PRO A 92 6.70 15.71 9.67
CA PRO A 92 5.39 16.37 9.75
C PRO A 92 5.51 17.79 10.29
N GLU A 93 4.52 18.66 10.02
CA GLU A 93 4.49 20.06 10.45
C GLU A 93 4.67 20.25 11.96
N ASP A 94 3.93 19.47 12.75
CA ASP A 94 3.88 19.63 14.20
C ASP A 94 4.47 18.43 14.97
N GLY A 95 5.23 17.56 14.32
CA GLY A 95 5.75 16.33 14.92
C GLY A 95 7.25 16.16 14.70
N PRO A 96 7.87 15.18 15.38
CA PRO A 96 9.29 14.93 15.24
C PRO A 96 9.62 14.37 13.85
N LEU A 97 10.82 14.66 13.35
CA LEU A 97 11.41 13.91 12.25
C LEU A 97 11.42 12.42 12.65
N SER A 98 10.68 11.61 11.91
CA SER A 98 10.44 10.21 12.24
C SER A 98 11.07 9.31 11.19
N LEU A 99 11.65 8.18 11.62
CA LEU A 99 12.24 7.19 10.74
C LEU A 99 11.70 5.79 11.06
N VAL A 100 11.44 5.03 10.01
CA VAL A 100 11.12 3.61 10.10
C VAL A 100 12.32 2.83 9.57
N THR A 101 12.83 1.90 10.37
CA THR A 101 13.94 1.03 9.95
C THR A 101 13.60 -0.44 10.14
N GLN A 102 14.24 -1.32 9.38
CA GLN A 102 14.08 -2.76 9.53
C GLN A 102 15.42 -3.46 9.73
N ASN A 103 15.36 -4.58 10.46
CA ASN A 103 16.49 -5.50 10.55
C ASN A 103 16.74 -6.17 9.19
N ARG A 104 17.91 -6.77 9.02
CA ARG A 104 18.28 -7.36 7.70
C ARG A 104 17.36 -8.48 7.25
N ARG A 105 16.73 -9.19 8.19
CA ARG A 105 15.76 -10.27 7.92
C ARG A 105 14.35 -9.76 7.64
N GLN A 106 14.10 -8.46 7.83
CA GLN A 106 12.77 -7.84 7.77
C GLN A 106 11.75 -8.52 8.69
N THR A 107 12.21 -9.05 9.83
CA THR A 107 11.37 -9.68 10.89
C THR A 107 11.17 -8.76 12.08
N GLU A 108 11.85 -7.61 12.07
CA GLU A 108 11.70 -6.56 13.06
C GLU A 108 11.73 -5.21 12.35
N LEU A 109 10.80 -4.35 12.74
CA LEU A 109 10.68 -2.97 12.31
C LEU A 109 10.62 -2.07 13.53
N THR A 110 11.28 -0.93 13.47
CA THR A 110 11.20 0.08 14.54
C THR A 110 10.89 1.46 13.95
N LEU A 111 9.85 2.10 14.49
CA LEU A 111 9.56 3.52 14.32
C LEU A 111 10.32 4.31 15.39
N ARG A 112 11.03 5.36 14.99
CA ARG A 112 11.78 6.24 15.90
C ARG A 112 11.49 7.71 15.64
N ALA A 113 11.54 8.51 16.69
CA ALA A 113 11.61 9.97 16.62
C ALA A 113 13.06 10.43 16.75
N ALA A 114 13.48 11.37 15.91
CA ALA A 114 14.82 11.96 15.93
C ALA A 114 14.80 13.35 16.57
N ASP A 115 15.78 13.61 17.43
CA ASP A 115 16.15 14.96 17.84
C ASP A 115 17.10 15.53 16.79
N VAL A 116 16.62 16.54 16.05
CA VAL A 116 17.36 17.15 14.94
C VAL A 116 18.54 18.00 15.39
N ALA A 117 18.58 18.42 16.66
CA ALA A 117 19.68 19.22 17.21
C ALA A 117 20.85 18.33 17.64
N THR A 118 20.55 17.17 18.24
CA THR A 118 21.58 16.26 18.79
C THR A 118 21.89 15.08 17.88
N GLY A 119 20.97 14.70 17.01
CA GLY A 119 21.06 13.49 16.18
C GLY A 119 20.65 12.21 16.91
N ALA A 120 20.25 12.29 18.18
CA ALA A 120 19.77 11.14 18.94
C ALA A 120 18.39 10.69 18.45
N VAL A 121 18.08 9.41 18.66
CA VAL A 121 16.76 8.84 18.35
C VAL A 121 16.14 8.20 19.58
N THR A 122 14.82 8.23 19.64
CA THR A 122 14.00 7.52 20.62
C THR A 122 13.09 6.55 19.89
N ASP A 123 13.12 5.28 20.30
CA ASP A 123 12.26 4.23 19.74
C ASP A 123 10.83 4.43 20.26
N LEU A 124 9.85 4.48 19.35
CA LEU A 124 8.43 4.67 19.67
C LEU A 124 7.67 3.35 19.58
N ILE A 125 7.87 2.60 18.49
CA ILE A 125 7.19 1.32 18.23
C ILE A 125 8.22 0.33 17.72
N THR A 126 8.17 -0.90 18.22
CA THR A 126 8.84 -2.05 17.61
C THR A 126 7.79 -3.10 17.25
N GLU A 127 7.77 -3.51 15.99
CA GLU A 127 6.95 -4.60 15.46
C GLU A 127 7.86 -5.78 15.14
N THR A 128 7.40 -7.00 15.45
CA THR A 128 8.14 -8.23 15.19
C THR A 128 7.23 -9.29 14.61
N ASP A 129 7.73 -10.04 13.65
CA ASP A 129 7.04 -11.21 13.10
C ASP A 129 8.03 -12.34 12.78
N PRO A 130 7.69 -13.62 13.09
CA PRO A 130 8.57 -14.74 12.79
C PRO A 130 8.80 -14.97 11.29
N ALA A 131 7.88 -14.51 10.42
CA ALA A 131 8.00 -14.62 8.97
C ALA A 131 8.63 -13.34 8.38
N TRP A 132 7.90 -12.23 8.41
CA TRP A 132 8.36 -10.90 8.03
C TRP A 132 7.37 -9.82 8.48
N VAL A 133 7.84 -8.58 8.61
CA VAL A 133 7.04 -7.39 8.91
C VAL A 133 6.87 -6.58 7.63
N GLU A 134 5.62 -6.38 7.21
CA GLU A 134 5.28 -5.55 6.06
C GLU A 134 5.46 -4.05 6.35
N LEU A 135 5.72 -3.28 5.28
CA LEU A 135 5.83 -1.83 5.34
C LEU A 135 4.53 -1.18 4.85
N ASP A 136 3.96 -0.28 5.65
CA ASP A 136 2.93 0.64 5.16
C ASP A 136 3.57 1.95 4.71
N ALA A 137 3.38 2.29 3.43
CA ALA A 137 3.92 3.52 2.86
C ALA A 137 3.31 4.81 3.43
N GLN A 138 2.14 4.72 4.05
CA GLN A 138 1.41 5.86 4.56
C GLN A 138 1.73 6.18 6.01
N MET A 139 2.45 5.31 6.73
CA MET A 139 2.66 5.44 8.18
C MET A 139 4.10 5.87 8.54
N PRO A 140 4.27 6.61 9.66
CA PRO A 140 3.24 7.14 10.55
C PRO A 140 2.50 8.35 9.96
N ARG A 141 1.25 8.58 10.39
CA ARG A 141 0.52 9.84 10.14
C ARG A 141 0.33 10.61 11.43
N TRP A 142 1.21 11.56 11.70
CA TRP A 142 1.11 12.44 12.85
C TRP A 142 -0.13 13.34 12.79
N LEU A 143 -0.82 13.45 13.93
CA LEU A 143 -1.89 14.42 14.15
C LEU A 143 -1.28 15.79 14.50
N PRO A 144 -2.06 16.89 14.36
CA PRO A 144 -1.62 18.23 14.76
C PRO A 144 -1.04 18.26 16.17
N LYS A 145 -0.06 19.16 16.38
CA LYS A 145 0.72 19.30 17.63
C LYS A 145 1.58 18.09 17.99
N GLY A 146 1.64 17.05 17.15
CA GLY A 146 2.49 15.87 17.39
C GLY A 146 2.08 15.07 18.62
N CYS A 147 0.86 15.22 19.13
CA CYS A 147 0.40 14.56 20.35
C CYS A 147 0.09 13.07 20.14
N GLN A 148 -0.31 12.70 18.93
CA GLN A 148 -0.73 11.36 18.55
C GLN A 148 -0.38 11.11 17.08
N PHE A 149 -0.43 9.85 16.65
CA PHE A 149 -0.28 9.47 15.25
C PHE A 149 -1.07 8.21 14.91
N LEU A 150 -1.43 8.07 13.63
CA LEU A 150 -1.92 6.80 13.12
C LEU A 150 -0.76 5.86 12.81
N TRP A 151 -0.96 4.60 13.11
CA TRP A 151 -0.05 3.49 12.81
C TRP A 151 -0.84 2.29 12.29
N THR A 152 -0.22 1.45 11.47
CA THR A 152 -0.79 0.19 11.01
C THR A 152 0.04 -1.00 11.49
N THR A 153 -0.65 -2.07 11.86
CA THR A 153 -0.05 -3.27 12.44
C THR A 153 -0.74 -4.53 11.93
N GLU A 154 0.01 -5.62 11.83
CA GLU A 154 -0.54 -6.96 11.55
C GLU A 154 -0.39 -7.90 12.77
N ARG A 155 -0.02 -7.38 13.94
CA ARG A 155 0.31 -8.20 15.12
C ARG A 155 -0.81 -9.16 15.57
N ASN A 156 -2.06 -8.84 15.21
CA ASN A 156 -3.24 -9.65 15.50
C ASN A 156 -3.72 -10.48 14.30
N GLY A 157 -2.84 -10.77 13.34
CA GLY A 157 -3.09 -11.67 12.21
C GLY A 157 -3.68 -11.02 10.96
N ALA A 158 -4.07 -9.76 11.00
CA ALA A 158 -4.49 -8.97 9.85
C ALA A 158 -4.21 -7.48 10.10
N TRP A 159 -4.16 -6.69 9.02
CA TRP A 159 -3.96 -5.26 9.10
C TRP A 159 -5.02 -4.57 9.96
N GLN A 160 -4.55 -3.72 10.87
CA GLN A 160 -5.36 -2.84 11.68
C GLN A 160 -4.80 -1.43 11.65
N LEU A 161 -5.70 -0.45 11.71
CA LEU A 161 -5.36 0.95 11.94
C LEU A 161 -5.49 1.26 13.44
N GLU A 162 -4.50 1.96 13.98
CA GLU A 162 -4.42 2.30 15.40
C GLU A 162 -4.18 3.79 15.59
N LEU A 163 -4.71 4.31 16.70
CA LEU A 163 -4.32 5.61 17.22
C LEU A 163 -3.27 5.38 18.34
N ARG A 164 -2.13 6.02 18.20
CA ARG A 164 -0.99 5.94 19.14
C ARG A 164 -0.71 7.29 19.75
N ASN A 165 -0.27 7.30 20.99
CA ASN A 165 0.25 8.50 21.65
C ASN A 165 1.64 8.85 21.11
N ALA A 166 2.10 10.08 21.34
CA ALA A 166 3.40 10.56 20.85
C ALA A 166 4.60 9.70 21.29
N ASP A 167 4.49 9.02 22.44
CA ASP A 167 5.49 8.09 22.96
C ASP A 167 5.42 6.67 22.33
N GLY A 168 4.47 6.45 21.41
CA GLY A 168 4.23 5.18 20.74
C GLY A 168 3.30 4.23 21.48
N SER A 169 2.88 4.54 22.72
CA SER A 169 1.90 3.74 23.45
C SER A 169 0.57 3.67 22.70
N LEU A 170 -0.09 2.51 22.76
CA LEU A 170 -1.41 2.33 22.16
C LEU A 170 -2.44 3.15 22.95
N ASP A 171 -3.14 4.06 22.28
CA ASP A 171 -4.37 4.63 22.81
C ASP A 171 -5.50 3.61 22.59
N HIS A 172 -5.89 3.39 21.33
CA HIS A 172 -6.85 2.36 20.95
C HIS A 172 -6.74 1.96 19.47
N ALA A 173 -7.31 0.80 19.11
CA ALA A 173 -7.46 0.39 17.73
C ALA A 173 -8.68 1.07 17.09
N LEU A 174 -8.50 1.59 15.87
CA LEU A 174 -9.57 2.18 15.07
C LEU A 174 -10.29 1.12 14.23
N THR A 175 -9.59 0.05 13.84
CA THR A 175 -10.20 -1.09 13.15
C THR A 175 -9.89 -2.40 13.86
N SER A 176 -10.83 -3.35 13.79
CA SER A 176 -10.62 -4.73 14.21
C SER A 176 -9.93 -5.54 13.10
N PRO A 177 -9.31 -6.70 13.41
CA PRO A 177 -8.64 -7.52 12.39
C PRO A 177 -9.59 -8.02 11.28
N ASP A 178 -10.86 -8.24 11.60
CA ASP A 178 -11.91 -8.69 10.68
C ASP A 178 -12.52 -7.56 9.82
N ALA A 179 -12.16 -6.30 10.07
CA ALA A 179 -12.58 -5.17 9.24
C ALA A 179 -11.99 -5.22 7.81
N GLY A 180 -10.95 -6.04 7.60
CA GLY A 180 -10.27 -6.17 6.31
C GLY A 180 -9.66 -4.86 5.85
N TYR A 181 -9.02 -4.11 6.76
CA TYR A 181 -8.35 -2.86 6.42
C TYR A 181 -7.30 -3.11 5.33
N ALA A 182 -7.35 -2.34 4.25
CA ALA A 182 -6.45 -2.45 3.11
C ALA A 182 -5.60 -1.19 2.90
N GLY A 183 -6.06 -0.03 3.36
CA GLY A 183 -5.27 1.19 3.29
C GLY A 183 -6.04 2.45 3.64
N LEU A 184 -5.31 3.46 4.12
CA LEU A 184 -5.87 4.78 4.40
C LEU A 184 -6.17 5.49 3.07
N ALA A 185 -7.36 6.09 2.96
CA ALA A 185 -7.72 6.95 1.83
C ALA A 185 -7.64 8.43 2.22
N HIS A 186 -8.01 8.77 3.46
CA HIS A 186 -7.96 10.14 3.97
C HIS A 186 -7.90 10.18 5.50
N LEU A 187 -7.28 11.22 6.04
CA LEU A 187 -7.32 11.57 7.45
C LEU A 187 -7.73 13.04 7.56
N ASP A 188 -8.86 13.29 8.22
CA ASP A 188 -9.34 14.63 8.56
C ASP A 188 -9.23 14.83 10.07
N THR A 189 -8.18 15.52 10.49
CA THR A 189 -7.90 15.77 11.91
C THR A 189 -8.73 16.91 12.48
N GLU A 190 -9.22 17.82 11.64
CA GLU A 190 -10.08 18.93 12.08
C GLU A 190 -11.47 18.42 12.47
N ARG A 191 -12.02 17.49 11.67
CA ARG A 191 -13.34 16.88 11.90
C ARG A 191 -13.29 15.53 12.62
N GLY A 192 -12.09 15.00 12.88
CA GLY A 192 -11.87 13.87 13.77
C GLY A 192 -12.26 12.50 13.18
N PHE A 193 -11.99 12.27 11.89
CA PHE A 193 -12.25 10.99 11.24
C PHE A 193 -11.15 10.59 10.24
N ALA A 194 -11.12 9.30 9.91
CA ALA A 194 -10.35 8.75 8.80
C ALA A 194 -11.28 8.01 7.84
N LEU A 195 -10.94 8.06 6.56
CA LEU A 195 -11.56 7.26 5.51
C LEU A 195 -10.56 6.20 5.06
N PHE A 196 -10.99 4.96 4.92
CA PHE A 196 -10.12 3.86 4.50
C PHE A 196 -10.80 2.94 3.50
N GLN A 197 -9.97 2.20 2.77
CA GLN A 197 -10.36 1.12 1.90
C GLN A 197 -10.24 -0.21 2.66
N GLY A 198 -11.24 -1.07 2.54
CA GLY A 198 -11.21 -2.38 3.18
C GLY A 198 -12.48 -3.19 2.95
N GLY A 199 -12.74 -4.14 3.85
CA GLY A 199 -13.93 -4.96 3.88
C GLY A 199 -13.62 -6.44 4.04
N PRO A 200 -14.58 -7.24 4.53
CA PRO A 200 -14.34 -8.64 4.90
C PRO A 200 -14.21 -9.59 3.70
N ASP A 201 -14.67 -9.21 2.50
CA ASP A 201 -14.48 -10.00 1.27
C ASP A 201 -13.22 -9.51 0.54
N PRO A 202 -12.13 -10.30 0.49
CA PRO A 202 -10.87 -9.88 -0.12
C PRO A 202 -10.94 -9.74 -1.64
N THR A 203 -12.01 -10.21 -2.28
CA THR A 203 -12.24 -10.01 -3.71
C THR A 203 -12.87 -8.66 -4.02
N GLN A 204 -13.38 -7.97 -3.01
CA GLN A 204 -14.00 -6.65 -3.10
C GLN A 204 -13.17 -5.61 -2.36
N GLN A 205 -13.50 -4.34 -2.56
CA GLN A 205 -12.90 -3.25 -1.80
C GLN A 205 -13.96 -2.18 -1.60
N HIS A 206 -14.31 -1.89 -0.34
CA HIS A 206 -15.29 -0.89 0.03
C HIS A 206 -14.62 0.30 0.71
N LEU A 207 -15.37 1.41 0.79
CA LEU A 207 -14.96 2.58 1.55
C LEU A 207 -15.63 2.57 2.91
N TYR A 208 -14.86 2.90 3.93
CA TYR A 208 -15.33 3.00 5.30
C TYR A 208 -14.91 4.33 5.90
N ARG A 209 -15.72 4.79 6.85
CA ARG A 209 -15.38 5.85 7.79
C ARG A 209 -15.05 5.24 9.14
N VAL A 210 -14.05 5.77 9.82
CA VAL A 210 -13.83 5.55 11.25
C VAL A 210 -13.59 6.88 11.96
N HIS A 211 -14.21 7.06 13.13
CA HIS A 211 -13.96 8.24 13.96
C HIS A 211 -12.71 8.03 14.83
N LEU A 212 -11.90 9.07 14.99
CA LEU A 212 -10.69 9.02 15.83
C LEU A 212 -10.99 8.87 17.32
N SER A 213 -12.26 8.95 17.73
CA SER A 213 -12.73 8.63 19.08
C SER A 213 -12.91 7.13 19.34
N GLY A 214 -12.67 6.27 18.36
CA GLY A 214 -12.76 4.82 18.50
C GLY A 214 -14.15 4.23 18.29
N LYS A 215 -15.09 4.98 17.70
CA LYS A 215 -16.38 4.42 17.29
C LYS A 215 -16.17 3.35 16.19
N PRO A 216 -16.98 2.27 16.16
CA PRO A 216 -16.88 1.24 15.14
C PRO A 216 -16.89 1.83 13.72
N PRO A 217 -16.08 1.29 12.80
CA PRO A 217 -16.11 1.70 11.40
C PRO A 217 -17.48 1.51 10.75
N GLU A 218 -17.86 2.44 9.88
CA GLU A 218 -19.12 2.44 9.15
C GLU A 218 -18.85 2.39 7.64
N ALA A 219 -19.53 1.48 6.94
CA ALA A 219 -19.41 1.35 5.49
C ALA A 219 -20.06 2.54 4.77
N LEU A 220 -19.32 3.17 3.87
CA LEU A 220 -19.80 4.25 3.00
C LEU A 220 -20.27 3.72 1.64
N THR A 221 -19.91 2.48 1.29
CA THR A 221 -20.30 1.84 0.03
C THR A 221 -20.77 0.40 0.26
N THR A 222 -21.83 0.00 -0.45
CA THR A 222 -22.45 -1.34 -0.31
C THR A 222 -22.60 -2.09 -1.63
N ALA A 223 -22.53 -1.40 -2.76
CA ALA A 223 -22.57 -2.04 -4.07
C ALA A 223 -21.36 -2.96 -4.25
N PRO A 224 -21.50 -4.17 -4.83
CA PRO A 224 -20.36 -5.02 -5.07
C PRO A 224 -19.36 -4.40 -6.04
N GLY A 225 -18.08 -4.63 -5.79
CA GLY A 225 -17.02 -4.15 -6.68
C GLY A 225 -15.77 -3.67 -5.96
N LEU A 226 -14.98 -2.89 -6.69
CA LEU A 226 -13.85 -2.16 -6.14
C LEU A 226 -14.19 -0.68 -6.04
N HIS A 227 -14.05 -0.13 -4.85
CA HIS A 227 -14.27 1.28 -4.56
C HIS A 227 -12.93 1.99 -4.29
N GLY A 228 -12.71 3.08 -5.02
CA GLY A 228 -11.56 3.96 -4.90
C GLY A 228 -11.99 5.34 -4.41
N LEU A 229 -11.12 6.02 -3.65
CA LEU A 229 -11.41 7.38 -3.20
C LEU A 229 -10.14 8.24 -3.30
N ALA A 230 -10.25 9.35 -4.01
CA ALA A 230 -9.26 10.42 -3.98
C ALA A 230 -9.94 11.66 -3.38
N VAL A 231 -9.43 12.13 -2.24
CA VAL A 231 -10.05 13.22 -1.48
C VAL A 231 -9.29 14.51 -1.73
N ALA A 232 -10.01 15.59 -2.05
CA ALA A 232 -9.43 16.91 -2.25
C ALA A 232 -8.82 17.45 -0.94
N LYS A 233 -7.94 18.47 -1.05
CA LYS A 233 -7.39 19.17 0.13
C LYS A 233 -8.55 19.69 1.00
N LYS A 234 -8.44 19.53 2.33
CA LYS A 234 -9.47 19.82 3.34
C LYS A 234 -10.74 18.98 3.25
N ALA A 235 -10.75 17.92 2.43
CA ALA A 235 -11.87 17.00 2.31
C ALA A 235 -13.24 17.68 2.13
N ALA A 236 -13.33 18.71 1.30
CA ALA A 236 -14.63 19.26 0.90
C ALA A 236 -15.29 18.38 -0.18
N LEU A 237 -14.48 17.79 -1.05
CA LEU A 237 -14.89 16.97 -2.19
C LEU A 237 -14.05 15.69 -2.26
N ALA A 238 -14.64 14.63 -2.77
CA ALA A 238 -13.96 13.40 -3.10
C ALA A 238 -14.34 12.93 -4.51
N LEU A 239 -13.36 12.42 -5.24
CA LEU A 239 -13.58 11.62 -6.44
C LEU A 239 -13.72 10.16 -6.01
N HIS A 240 -14.94 9.64 -6.11
CA HIS A 240 -15.25 8.24 -5.85
C HIS A 240 -15.23 7.46 -7.17
N THR A 241 -14.39 6.42 -7.22
CA THR A 241 -14.35 5.43 -8.32
C THR A 241 -15.08 4.17 -7.89
N HIS A 242 -15.92 3.61 -8.76
CA HIS A 242 -16.54 2.30 -8.58
C HIS A 242 -16.31 1.46 -9.83
N THR A 243 -15.55 0.37 -9.68
CA THR A 243 -15.37 -0.66 -10.71
C THR A 243 -16.29 -1.83 -10.35
N PRO A 244 -17.46 -1.97 -11.00
CA PRO A 244 -18.41 -3.05 -10.72
C PRO A 244 -17.90 -4.40 -11.27
N GLU A 245 -18.54 -5.50 -10.86
CA GLU A 245 -18.28 -6.84 -11.43
C GLU A 245 -18.60 -6.94 -12.93
N ARG A 246 -19.51 -6.08 -13.41
CA ARG A 246 -20.02 -6.04 -14.78
C ARG A 246 -20.27 -4.59 -15.20
N GLY A 247 -19.96 -4.29 -16.44
CA GLY A 247 -20.12 -2.94 -16.99
C GLY A 247 -18.93 -2.01 -16.71
N PRO A 248 -19.06 -0.73 -17.11
CA PRO A 248 -17.94 0.21 -17.04
C PRO A 248 -17.70 0.72 -15.62
N THR A 249 -16.44 1.07 -15.35
CA THR A 249 -16.06 1.85 -14.17
C THR A 249 -16.76 3.21 -14.19
N ALA A 250 -17.22 3.67 -13.03
CA ALA A 250 -17.84 4.98 -12.84
C ALA A 250 -16.97 5.87 -11.95
N TRP A 251 -16.92 7.17 -12.28
CA TRP A 251 -16.26 8.20 -11.50
C TRP A 251 -17.26 9.28 -11.12
N THR A 252 -17.47 9.49 -9.83
CA THR A 252 -18.41 10.48 -9.30
C THR A 252 -17.70 11.47 -8.39
N VAL A 253 -18.01 12.75 -8.56
CA VAL A 253 -17.57 13.78 -7.62
C VAL A 253 -18.65 13.90 -6.54
N ARG A 254 -18.26 13.71 -5.28
CA ARG A 254 -19.16 13.73 -4.12
C ARG A 254 -18.67 14.72 -3.08
N PRO A 255 -19.56 15.43 -2.37
CA PRO A 255 -19.15 16.18 -1.19
C PRO A 255 -18.82 15.20 -0.07
N VAL A 256 -17.87 15.57 0.79
CA VAL A 256 -17.61 14.85 2.04
C VAL A 256 -18.24 15.67 3.16
N THR A 257 -19.21 15.08 3.84
CA THR A 257 -19.97 15.74 4.92
C THR A 257 -19.09 16.02 6.13
N ASP A 258 -19.57 16.85 7.06
CA ASP A 258 -18.82 17.22 8.26
C ASP A 258 -18.48 16.02 9.16
N ASP A 259 -19.32 14.99 9.11
CA ASP A 259 -19.06 13.73 9.81
C ASP A 259 -18.26 12.73 8.96
N GLY A 260 -17.82 13.07 7.74
CA GLY A 260 -16.97 12.22 6.90
C GLY A 260 -17.70 11.20 6.04
N ALA A 261 -19.02 11.30 5.89
CA ALA A 261 -19.77 10.49 4.93
C ALA A 261 -19.62 11.05 3.49
N LEU A 262 -19.95 10.23 2.50
CA LEU A 262 -20.03 10.68 1.11
C LEU A 262 -21.47 11.13 0.82
N GLY A 263 -21.66 12.40 0.48
CA GLY A 263 -22.97 12.91 0.08
C GLY A 263 -23.37 12.48 -1.33
N GLU A 264 -24.51 13.00 -1.78
CA GLU A 264 -25.03 12.75 -3.13
C GLU A 264 -24.03 13.21 -4.22
N PRO A 265 -23.93 12.48 -5.35
CA PRO A 265 -23.09 12.88 -6.46
C PRO A 265 -23.44 14.28 -6.97
N LEU A 266 -22.43 15.15 -7.07
CA LEU A 266 -22.54 16.46 -7.73
C LEU A 266 -22.43 16.35 -9.24
N GLY A 267 -21.76 15.29 -9.71
CA GLY A 267 -21.53 15.04 -11.13
C GLY A 267 -20.72 13.78 -11.37
N THR A 268 -20.60 13.42 -12.64
CA THR A 268 -19.76 12.31 -13.10
C THR A 268 -18.57 12.86 -13.87
N LEU A 269 -17.43 12.19 -13.78
CA LEU A 269 -16.34 12.38 -14.73
C LEU A 269 -16.50 11.30 -15.81
N PRO A 270 -16.94 11.64 -17.03
CA PRO A 270 -17.17 10.64 -18.06
C PRO A 270 -15.84 10.02 -18.48
N SER A 271 -15.83 8.70 -18.64
CA SER A 271 -14.73 8.03 -19.32
C SER A 271 -14.83 8.28 -20.82
N VAL A 272 -13.71 8.63 -21.43
CA VAL A 272 -13.55 8.71 -22.89
C VAL A 272 -12.90 7.46 -23.46
N ALA A 273 -12.67 6.44 -22.62
CA ALA A 273 -12.13 5.16 -23.08
C ALA A 273 -13.17 4.43 -23.93
N GLU A 274 -12.70 3.72 -24.95
CA GLU A 274 -13.53 2.80 -25.71
C GLU A 274 -13.97 1.65 -24.79
N ALA A 275 -15.27 1.54 -24.56
CA ALA A 275 -15.82 0.40 -23.85
C ALA A 275 -15.71 -0.85 -24.74
N PRO A 276 -15.22 -1.98 -24.23
CA PRO A 276 -15.27 -3.23 -24.97
C PRO A 276 -16.72 -3.49 -25.43
N GLY A 277 -16.92 -3.83 -26.70
CA GLY A 277 -18.24 -4.17 -27.26
C GLY A 277 -18.81 -5.50 -26.75
N PHE A 278 -18.33 -5.97 -25.61
CA PHE A 278 -18.68 -7.25 -25.01
C PHE A 278 -18.55 -7.19 -23.49
N GLU A 279 -19.28 -8.08 -22.83
CA GLU A 279 -19.13 -8.35 -21.41
C GLU A 279 -18.42 -9.70 -21.22
N ALA A 280 -17.48 -9.78 -20.28
CA ALA A 280 -16.79 -11.02 -20.00
C ALA A 280 -17.76 -12.06 -19.38
N ASN A 281 -17.71 -13.29 -19.87
CA ASN A 281 -18.40 -14.45 -19.29
C ASN A 281 -17.60 -14.99 -18.09
N ALA A 282 -17.50 -14.13 -17.08
CA ALA A 282 -16.75 -14.30 -15.86
C ALA A 282 -17.61 -14.90 -14.75
N GLN A 283 -17.03 -15.86 -14.02
CA GLN A 283 -17.66 -16.53 -12.90
C GLN A 283 -16.70 -16.69 -11.73
N TRP A 284 -16.95 -15.93 -10.67
CA TRP A 284 -16.25 -16.05 -9.40
C TRP A 284 -16.70 -17.30 -8.65
N ARG A 285 -15.73 -17.96 -8.02
CA ARG A 285 -15.90 -19.19 -7.25
C ARG A 285 -15.05 -19.13 -5.99
N GLN A 286 -15.57 -19.77 -4.94
CA GLN A 286 -14.77 -20.17 -3.80
C GLN A 286 -14.57 -21.68 -3.86
N VAL A 287 -13.35 -22.12 -3.57
CA VAL A 287 -12.95 -23.53 -3.57
C VAL A 287 -12.25 -23.81 -2.26
N GLU A 288 -12.69 -24.84 -1.56
CA GLU A 288 -12.03 -25.31 -0.36
C GLU A 288 -10.90 -26.27 -0.72
N LEU A 289 -9.68 -25.96 -0.27
CA LEU A 289 -8.50 -26.81 -0.45
C LEU A 289 -7.75 -26.89 0.88
N ALA A 290 -7.50 -28.12 1.35
CA ALA A 290 -6.79 -28.39 2.60
C ALA A 290 -7.35 -27.60 3.81
N GLY A 291 -8.67 -27.49 3.91
CA GLY A 291 -9.37 -26.79 5.00
C GLY A 291 -9.30 -25.26 4.94
N ARG A 292 -8.85 -24.67 3.82
CA ARG A 292 -8.84 -23.22 3.59
C ARG A 292 -9.70 -22.87 2.37
N GLN A 293 -10.42 -21.75 2.43
CA GLN A 293 -11.16 -21.22 1.28
C GLN A 293 -10.23 -20.45 0.35
N HIS A 294 -10.34 -20.67 -0.95
CA HIS A 294 -9.59 -19.98 -2.00
C HIS A 294 -10.52 -19.35 -3.02
N HIS A 295 -10.11 -18.22 -3.59
CA HIS A 295 -10.87 -17.56 -4.63
C HIS A 295 -10.36 -17.97 -6.01
N ALA A 296 -11.29 -18.22 -6.92
CA ALA A 296 -11.01 -18.50 -8.31
C ALA A 296 -11.95 -17.70 -9.21
N LEU A 297 -11.45 -17.34 -10.40
CA LEU A 297 -12.22 -16.72 -11.46
C LEU A 297 -12.14 -17.61 -12.70
N ILE A 298 -13.30 -18.03 -13.20
CA ILE A 298 -13.41 -18.83 -14.42
C ILE A 298 -14.02 -17.96 -15.51
N ILE A 299 -13.31 -17.83 -16.62
CA ILE A 299 -13.75 -17.06 -17.79
C ILE A 299 -13.96 -18.06 -18.93
N ARG A 300 -15.18 -18.08 -19.45
CA ARG A 300 -15.61 -19.00 -20.52
C ARG A 300 -15.75 -18.23 -21.84
N PRO A 301 -15.76 -18.92 -22.99
CA PRO A 301 -16.16 -18.29 -24.25
C PRO A 301 -17.55 -17.65 -24.11
N ARG A 302 -17.81 -16.53 -24.79
CA ARG A 302 -19.17 -15.94 -24.82
C ARG A 302 -20.19 -16.87 -25.48
N ASN A 303 -19.74 -17.74 -26.39
CA ASN A 303 -20.51 -18.80 -27.04
C ASN A 303 -20.28 -20.18 -26.39
N PHE A 304 -20.03 -20.24 -25.08
CA PHE A 304 -19.76 -21.49 -24.37
C PHE A 304 -20.87 -22.53 -24.60
N ASP A 305 -20.46 -23.73 -25.02
CA ASP A 305 -21.32 -24.90 -25.18
C ASP A 305 -20.89 -25.97 -24.17
N PRO A 306 -21.74 -26.33 -23.18
CA PRO A 306 -21.41 -27.35 -22.19
C PRO A 306 -21.20 -28.76 -22.77
N ALA A 307 -21.59 -29.02 -24.02
CA ALA A 307 -21.34 -30.29 -24.70
C ALA A 307 -19.88 -30.44 -25.19
N TRP A 308 -19.13 -29.34 -25.26
CA TRP A 308 -17.75 -29.33 -25.74
C TRP A 308 -16.74 -29.39 -24.59
N ARG A 309 -15.56 -29.94 -24.89
CA ARG A 309 -14.40 -29.89 -24.00
C ARG A 309 -13.46 -28.80 -24.48
N TYR A 310 -13.11 -27.89 -23.57
CA TYR A 310 -12.21 -26.77 -23.85
C TYR A 310 -10.86 -27.01 -23.18
N PRO A 311 -9.73 -26.73 -23.85
CA PRO A 311 -8.44 -26.58 -23.17
C PRO A 311 -8.52 -25.47 -22.12
N VAL A 312 -7.81 -25.66 -21.00
CA VAL A 312 -7.79 -24.72 -19.88
C VAL A 312 -6.44 -24.00 -19.83
N ILE A 313 -6.47 -22.67 -19.75
CA ILE A 313 -5.31 -21.82 -19.50
C ILE A 313 -5.39 -21.30 -18.07
N MET A 314 -4.37 -21.59 -17.27
CA MET A 314 -4.19 -20.97 -15.96
C MET A 314 -3.45 -19.64 -16.12
N HIS A 315 -4.15 -18.53 -15.86
CA HIS A 315 -3.56 -17.20 -15.82
C HIS A 315 -3.12 -16.90 -14.38
N VAL A 316 -1.80 -16.92 -14.16
CA VAL A 316 -1.19 -16.89 -12.83
C VAL A 316 -0.27 -15.69 -12.64
N TYR A 317 -0.36 -15.08 -11.46
CA TYR A 317 0.70 -14.27 -10.86
C TYR A 317 1.33 -15.05 -9.70
N GLY A 318 0.54 -15.34 -8.66
CA GLY A 318 0.90 -16.26 -7.57
C GLY A 318 2.00 -15.78 -6.61
N GLY A 319 2.48 -14.55 -6.76
CA GLY A 319 3.44 -13.93 -5.85
C GLY A 319 2.78 -13.15 -4.70
N PRO A 320 3.57 -12.76 -3.69
CA PRO A 320 3.14 -11.80 -2.69
C PRO A 320 2.81 -10.46 -3.37
N THR A 321 2.06 -9.58 -2.70
CA THR A 321 1.70 -8.21 -3.16
C THR A 321 0.63 -8.06 -4.24
N HIS A 322 0.18 -9.14 -4.90
CA HIS A 322 -0.88 -9.03 -5.92
C HIS A 322 -1.94 -10.14 -5.82
N ALA A 323 -3.21 -9.75 -5.90
CA ALA A 323 -4.37 -10.65 -5.95
C ALA A 323 -5.05 -10.56 -7.30
N MET A 324 -5.22 -11.72 -7.95
CA MET A 324 -5.72 -11.88 -9.31
C MET A 324 -7.24 -11.98 -9.38
N VAL A 325 -7.88 -12.46 -8.29
CA VAL A 325 -9.32 -12.69 -8.23
C VAL A 325 -10.00 -11.52 -7.54
N ARG A 326 -10.36 -10.51 -8.34
CA ARG A 326 -11.14 -9.35 -7.91
C ARG A 326 -12.52 -9.37 -8.54
N ARG A 327 -13.54 -8.96 -7.79
CA ARG A 327 -14.93 -8.78 -8.25
C ARG A 327 -15.07 -7.48 -9.04
N ALA A 328 -14.38 -7.40 -10.17
CA ALA A 328 -14.33 -6.25 -11.05
C ALA A 328 -14.34 -6.68 -12.52
N ALA A 329 -14.99 -5.88 -13.37
CA ALA A 329 -15.01 -6.08 -14.82
C ALA A 329 -13.69 -5.67 -15.50
N GLU A 330 -12.95 -4.75 -14.87
CA GLU A 330 -11.69 -4.23 -15.38
C GLU A 330 -10.61 -5.33 -15.48
N GLY A 331 -9.91 -5.37 -16.61
CA GLY A 331 -8.78 -6.27 -16.83
C GLY A 331 -9.18 -7.70 -17.19
N LEU A 332 -10.44 -7.95 -17.54
CA LEU A 332 -10.94 -9.25 -18.00
C LEU A 332 -10.86 -9.42 -19.53
N GLU A 333 -10.58 -8.36 -20.28
CA GLU A 333 -10.70 -8.30 -21.74
C GLU A 333 -9.73 -9.26 -22.41
N ARG A 334 -8.48 -9.32 -21.95
CA ARG A 334 -7.47 -10.25 -22.49
C ARG A 334 -7.87 -11.70 -22.27
N ASP A 335 -8.38 -12.01 -21.08
CA ASP A 335 -8.76 -13.37 -20.73
C ASP A 335 -10.04 -13.79 -21.46
N GLN A 336 -10.98 -12.86 -21.65
CA GLN A 336 -12.17 -13.10 -22.47
C GLN A 336 -11.80 -13.28 -23.95
N TYR A 337 -10.87 -12.49 -24.47
CA TYR A 337 -10.36 -12.65 -25.83
C TYR A 337 -9.77 -14.05 -26.03
N ILE A 338 -8.92 -14.51 -25.10
CA ILE A 338 -8.39 -15.87 -25.12
C ILE A 338 -9.52 -16.91 -25.04
N ALA A 339 -10.50 -16.71 -24.15
CA ALA A 339 -11.61 -17.64 -24.00
C ALA A 339 -12.45 -17.76 -25.29
N ASP A 340 -12.74 -16.65 -25.95
CA ASP A 340 -13.47 -16.63 -27.23
C ASP A 340 -12.72 -17.36 -28.38
N HIS A 341 -11.42 -17.62 -28.23
CA HIS A 341 -10.62 -18.45 -29.15
C HIS A 341 -10.65 -19.94 -28.80
N GLY A 342 -11.62 -20.38 -27.99
CA GLY A 342 -11.86 -21.79 -27.70
C GLY A 342 -11.15 -22.32 -26.44
N PHE A 343 -10.87 -21.44 -25.48
CA PHE A 343 -10.25 -21.81 -24.20
C PHE A 343 -11.19 -21.52 -23.03
N ILE A 344 -10.93 -22.15 -21.89
CA ILE A 344 -11.38 -21.66 -20.58
C ILE A 344 -10.17 -21.04 -19.90
N VAL A 345 -10.29 -19.80 -19.43
CA VAL A 345 -9.24 -19.13 -18.65
C VAL A 345 -9.60 -19.18 -17.17
N VAL A 346 -8.64 -19.58 -16.34
CA VAL A 346 -8.81 -19.63 -14.88
C VAL A 346 -7.76 -18.75 -14.21
N ARG A 347 -8.20 -17.88 -13.30
CA ARG A 347 -7.32 -17.25 -12.29
C ARG A 347 -7.60 -17.88 -10.93
N ALA A 348 -6.57 -17.99 -10.10
CA ALA A 348 -6.72 -18.46 -8.73
C ALA A 348 -5.74 -17.73 -7.81
N ASP A 349 -6.21 -17.36 -6.62
CA ASP A 349 -5.39 -16.77 -5.57
C ASP A 349 -4.94 -17.84 -4.56
N GLY A 350 -3.62 -18.03 -4.51
CA GLY A 350 -2.95 -19.03 -3.68
C GLY A 350 -2.77 -18.58 -2.24
N ARG A 351 -1.93 -19.32 -1.50
CA ARG A 351 -1.36 -18.83 -0.23
C ARG A 351 -0.39 -17.68 -0.54
N ALA A 352 -0.20 -16.78 0.42
CA ALA A 352 0.62 -15.56 0.31
C ALA A 352 0.04 -14.43 -0.58
N THR A 353 -1.10 -14.64 -1.23
CA THR A 353 -1.83 -13.54 -1.88
C THR A 353 -2.36 -12.55 -0.83
N PRO A 354 -2.22 -11.22 -1.04
CA PRO A 354 -2.67 -10.21 -0.07
C PRO A 354 -4.17 -10.21 0.23
N GLY A 355 -4.54 -9.48 1.29
CA GLY A 355 -5.94 -9.29 1.70
C GLY A 355 -6.52 -10.46 2.49
N ARG A 356 -5.70 -11.46 2.83
CA ARG A 356 -6.14 -12.69 3.51
C ARG A 356 -5.57 -12.85 4.92
N GLY A 357 -5.05 -11.75 5.47
CA GLY A 357 -4.29 -11.75 6.72
C GLY A 357 -2.89 -12.32 6.56
N ARG A 358 -2.22 -12.48 7.69
CA ARG A 358 -0.82 -12.89 7.80
C ARG A 358 -0.60 -14.40 7.63
N ASP A 359 -1.53 -15.24 8.10
CA ASP A 359 -1.34 -16.69 8.33
C ASP A 359 -1.77 -17.66 7.18
#